data_AF-A0AB39SGU6-F1
#
_entry.id   AF-A0AB39SGU6-F1
#
_cell.length_a   1.000
_cell.length_b   1.000
_cell.length_c   1.000
_cell.angle_alpha   90.00
_cell.angle_beta   90.00
_cell.angle_gamma   90.00
#
_symmetry.space_group_name_H-M   'P 1'
#
loop_
_entity.id
_entity.type
_entity.pdbx_description
1 polymer ?
#
loop_
_entity_poly.entity_id
_entity_poly.type
_entity_poly.pdbx_seq_one_letter_code
_entity_poly.pdbx_strand_id
1 'polypeptide(L)'
;MGFGKPPAEFDERRLSVVRDSFGPSLRLVADTLSLRLDSVEATGEVATAPRPVHIAAGVLPAGTVAAQRITVAGLHDGRPVLRFRAHWYCTTDLGPAWDLRPTGWHVTVDGDAPLDVDIRFPVPLDRMAATSPSYTANCAVNAVPFVCAAPPGIRTTADLPQIVAALGPS
;
A
#
# COMPACT_ATOMS: atom_id res chain seq x y z
N MET A 1 -13.45 1.37 3.74
CA MET A 1 -13.01 2.43 2.79
C MET A 1 -13.93 3.65 2.83
N GLY A 2 -15.25 3.51 2.93
CA GLY A 2 -16.12 4.68 3.16
C GLY A 2 -16.35 5.55 1.93
N PHE A 3 -16.03 5.07 0.72
CA PHE A 3 -16.41 5.73 -0.52
C PHE A 3 -17.92 5.96 -0.59
N GLY A 4 -18.34 7.11 -1.08
CA GLY A 4 -19.74 7.51 -1.15
C GLY A 4 -20.35 7.93 0.20
N LYS A 5 -19.59 7.92 1.30
CA LYS A 5 -20.03 8.46 2.60
C LYS A 5 -19.62 9.94 2.74
N PRO A 6 -20.25 10.71 3.64
CA PRO A 6 -19.77 12.03 4.02
C PRO A 6 -18.29 11.96 4.46
N PRO A 7 -17.47 12.98 4.14
CA PRO A 7 -16.09 13.02 4.58
C PRO A 7 -16.05 13.07 6.11
N ALA A 8 -15.16 12.26 6.68
CA ALA A 8 -14.87 12.25 8.10
C ALA A 8 -13.36 12.08 8.27
N GLU A 9 -12.81 12.80 9.23
CA GLU A 9 -11.41 12.64 9.62
C GLU A 9 -11.13 11.20 10.07
N PHE A 10 -9.87 10.80 9.96
CA PHE A 10 -9.44 9.52 10.51
C PHE A 10 -9.33 9.67 12.02
N ASP A 11 -10.30 9.09 12.74
CA ASP A 11 -10.22 8.96 14.19
C ASP A 11 -9.05 8.07 14.61
N GLU A 12 -8.66 8.19 15.88
CA GLU A 12 -7.52 7.45 16.44
C GLU A 12 -7.68 5.93 16.32
N ARG A 13 -8.91 5.44 16.38
CA ARG A 13 -9.20 4.01 16.21
C ARG A 13 -8.84 3.55 14.80
N ARG A 14 -9.24 4.30 13.76
CA ARG A 14 -8.88 4.01 12.35
C ARG A 14 -7.39 4.13 12.13
N LEU A 15 -6.75 5.15 12.72
CA LEU A 15 -5.29 5.32 12.63
C LEU A 15 -4.55 4.16 13.29
N SER A 16 -5.02 3.66 14.45
CA SER A 16 -4.45 2.48 15.09
C SER A 16 -4.53 1.26 14.19
N VAL A 17 -5.70 0.98 13.60
CA VAL A 17 -5.84 -0.15 12.67
C VAL A 17 -4.87 -0.02 11.49
N VAL A 18 -4.67 1.19 10.96
CA VAL A 18 -3.70 1.44 9.88
C VAL A 18 -2.27 1.16 10.35
N ARG A 19 -1.87 1.68 11.53
CA ARG A 19 -0.53 1.40 12.10
C ARG A 19 -0.31 -0.08 12.32
N ASP A 20 -1.30 -0.79 12.86
CA ASP A 20 -1.20 -2.21 13.16
C ASP A 20 -1.15 -3.07 11.88
N SER A 21 -1.81 -2.61 10.81
CA SER A 21 -1.83 -3.32 9.51
C SER A 21 -0.53 -3.17 8.73
N PHE A 22 0.08 -1.98 8.72
CA PHE A 22 1.27 -1.70 7.90
C PHE A 22 2.58 -1.63 8.69
N GLY A 23 2.50 -1.37 9.99
CA GLY A 23 3.66 -1.27 10.88
C GLY A 23 4.56 -2.51 10.87
N PRO A 24 4.02 -3.75 10.88
CA PRO A 24 4.85 -4.95 10.76
C PRO A 24 5.68 -4.99 9.48
N SER A 25 5.12 -4.58 8.33
CA SER A 25 5.87 -4.54 7.06
C SER A 25 6.98 -3.49 7.09
N LEU A 26 6.72 -2.31 7.65
CA LEU A 26 7.75 -1.27 7.81
C LEU A 26 8.89 -1.74 8.74
N ARG A 27 8.55 -2.39 9.85
CA ARG A 27 9.54 -2.95 10.78
C ARG A 27 10.38 -4.02 10.11
N LEU A 28 9.77 -4.92 9.35
CA LEU A 28 10.50 -5.96 8.63
C LEU A 28 11.50 -5.38 7.61
N VAL A 29 11.09 -4.36 6.85
CA VAL A 29 12.01 -3.65 5.93
C VAL A 29 13.13 -2.97 6.72
N ALA A 30 12.82 -2.29 7.81
CA ALA A 30 13.82 -1.62 8.64
C ALA A 30 14.83 -2.62 9.23
N ASP A 31 14.36 -3.72 9.82
CA ASP A 31 15.19 -4.79 10.36
C ASP A 31 16.10 -5.39 9.27
N THR A 32 15.56 -5.63 8.06
CA THR A 32 16.32 -6.15 6.91
C THR A 32 17.43 -5.19 6.47
N LEU A 33 17.19 -3.88 6.57
CA LEU A 33 18.15 -2.83 6.25
C LEU A 33 19.04 -2.43 7.44
N SER A 34 18.92 -3.11 8.58
CA SER A 34 19.57 -2.73 9.84
C SER A 34 19.29 -1.28 10.27
N LEU A 35 18.09 -0.78 9.92
CA LEU A 35 17.57 0.51 10.35
C LEU A 35 16.78 0.34 11.64
N ARG A 36 17.13 1.15 12.65
CA ARG A 36 16.36 1.20 13.90
C ARG A 36 15.13 2.08 13.71
N LEU A 37 13.97 1.61 14.16
CA LEU A 37 12.76 2.43 14.31
C LEU A 37 12.39 2.52 15.78
N ASP A 38 12.18 3.73 16.28
CA ASP A 38 11.72 3.99 17.65
C ASP A 38 10.19 4.00 17.74
N SER A 39 9.50 4.42 16.67
CA SER A 39 8.04 4.42 16.59
C SER A 39 7.53 4.22 15.16
N VAL A 40 6.24 3.88 15.04
CA VAL A 40 5.50 3.89 13.78
C VAL A 40 4.28 4.78 13.97
N GLU A 41 4.11 5.75 13.07
CA GLU A 41 3.00 6.69 13.07
C GLU A 41 2.16 6.52 11.81
N ALA A 42 0.88 6.86 11.89
CA ALA A 42 0.01 6.88 10.71
C ALA A 42 -0.82 8.15 10.67
N THR A 43 -1.06 8.64 9.44
CA THR A 43 -1.99 9.71 9.14
C THR A 43 -2.93 9.27 8.02
N GLY A 44 -4.13 9.83 8.00
CA GLY A 44 -5.16 9.53 7.02
C GLY A 44 -5.81 10.80 6.48
N GLU A 45 -5.88 10.90 5.17
CA GLU A 45 -6.50 12.00 4.44
C GLU A 45 -7.66 11.44 3.59
N VAL A 46 -8.70 12.25 3.39
CA VAL A 46 -9.78 11.96 2.44
C VAL A 46 -9.92 13.09 1.43
N ALA A 47 -10.31 12.77 0.21
CA ALA A 47 -10.78 13.74 -0.76
C ALA A 47 -12.13 13.32 -1.31
N THR A 48 -12.91 14.31 -1.70
CA THR A 48 -14.30 14.14 -2.15
C THR A 48 -14.41 14.28 -3.66
N ALA A 49 -15.47 13.73 -4.25
CA ALA A 49 -15.77 14.00 -5.65
C ALA A 49 -16.51 15.35 -5.77
N PRO A 50 -16.05 16.30 -6.62
CA PRO A 50 -16.76 17.56 -6.84
C PRO A 50 -18.08 17.38 -7.60
N ARG A 51 -18.25 16.23 -8.28
CA ARG A 51 -19.42 15.87 -9.07
C ARG A 51 -19.73 14.37 -8.93
N PRO A 52 -20.92 13.89 -9.31
CA PRO A 52 -21.24 12.47 -9.22
C PRO A 52 -20.26 11.59 -10.03
N VAL A 53 -19.83 10.47 -9.45
CA VAL A 53 -18.94 9.48 -10.10
C VAL A 53 -19.62 8.12 -10.16
N HIS A 54 -19.68 7.52 -11.35
CA HIS A 54 -20.20 6.18 -11.55
C HIS A 54 -19.08 5.15 -11.44
N ILE A 55 -19.22 4.20 -10.52
CA ILE A 55 -18.34 3.03 -10.39
C ILE A 55 -19.16 1.74 -10.46
N ALA A 56 -18.48 0.59 -10.52
CA ALA A 56 -19.14 -0.73 -10.54
C ALA A 56 -20.05 -0.96 -9.32
N ALA A 57 -19.73 -0.39 -8.16
CA ALA A 57 -20.53 -0.51 -6.93
C ALA A 57 -21.69 0.51 -6.83
N GLY A 58 -21.89 1.37 -7.82
CA GLY A 58 -22.95 2.40 -7.84
C GLY A 58 -22.42 3.82 -8.06
N VAL A 59 -23.22 4.81 -7.66
CA VAL A 59 -22.90 6.24 -7.82
C VAL A 59 -22.35 6.80 -6.51
N LEU A 60 -21.22 7.49 -6.58
CA LEU A 60 -20.72 8.35 -5.51
C LEU A 60 -21.32 9.74 -5.71
N PRO A 61 -22.16 10.25 -4.79
CA PRO A 61 -22.69 11.60 -4.90
C PRO A 61 -21.59 12.66 -4.80
N ALA A 62 -21.84 13.85 -5.36
CA ALA A 62 -20.96 15.00 -5.17
C ALA A 62 -20.80 15.34 -3.67
N GLY A 63 -19.61 15.76 -3.27
CA GLY A 63 -19.25 16.08 -1.88
C GLY A 63 -19.01 14.86 -0.98
N THR A 64 -19.11 13.64 -1.50
CA THR A 64 -18.80 12.41 -0.74
C THR A 64 -17.38 11.91 -1.00
N VAL A 65 -16.85 11.09 -0.08
CA VAL A 65 -15.49 10.54 -0.17
C VAL A 65 -15.34 9.77 -1.48
N ALA A 66 -14.33 10.15 -2.26
CA ALA A 66 -13.97 9.54 -3.53
C ALA A 66 -12.49 9.12 -3.59
N ALA A 67 -11.69 9.58 -2.64
CA ALA A 67 -10.33 9.10 -2.42
C ALA A 67 -9.98 9.05 -0.93
N GLN A 68 -9.13 8.10 -0.59
CA GLN A 68 -8.47 8.01 0.70
C GLN A 68 -6.97 7.88 0.47
N ARG A 69 -6.21 8.43 1.39
CA ARG A 69 -4.77 8.38 1.39
C ARG A 69 -4.31 8.12 2.80
N ILE A 70 -3.55 7.04 2.99
CA ILE A 70 -2.88 6.79 4.26
C ILE A 70 -1.39 7.02 4.07
N THR A 71 -0.76 7.52 5.12
CA THR A 71 0.70 7.55 5.23
C THR A 71 1.06 6.85 6.51
N VAL A 72 1.99 5.88 6.43
CA VAL A 72 2.57 5.20 7.59
C VAL A 72 4.06 5.46 7.55
N ALA A 73 4.61 5.96 8.65
CA ALA A 73 6.01 6.34 8.76
C ALA A 73 6.67 5.62 9.93
N GLY A 74 7.84 5.03 9.69
CA GLY A 74 8.76 4.58 10.72
C GLY A 74 9.69 5.72 11.08
N LEU A 75 9.77 6.07 12.36
CA LEU A 75 10.60 7.15 12.85
C LEU A 75 11.84 6.62 13.57
N HIS A 76 12.95 7.33 13.41
CA HIS A 76 14.16 7.19 14.21
C HIS A 76 14.61 8.57 14.70
N ASP A 77 14.84 8.73 16.00
CA ASP A 77 15.17 10.02 16.64
C ASP A 77 14.17 11.13 16.26
N GLY A 78 12.87 10.78 16.22
CA GLY A 78 11.79 11.71 15.86
C GLY A 78 11.72 12.09 14.38
N ARG A 79 12.55 11.51 13.51
CA ARG A 79 12.55 11.79 12.06
C ARG A 79 12.02 10.59 11.27
N PRO A 80 11.14 10.78 10.28
CA PRO A 80 10.67 9.68 9.44
C PRO A 80 11.79 9.20 8.53
N VAL A 81 12.19 7.93 8.68
CA VAL A 81 13.27 7.30 7.88
C VAL A 81 12.75 6.25 6.89
N LEU A 82 11.52 5.75 7.10
CA LEU A 82 10.83 4.85 6.19
C LEU A 82 9.38 5.30 6.05
N ARG A 83 8.85 5.39 4.83
CA ARG A 83 7.48 5.87 4.59
C ARG A 83 6.77 5.03 3.55
N PHE A 84 5.57 4.60 3.89
CA PHE A 84 4.62 4.01 2.97
C PHE A 84 3.43 4.94 2.80
N ARG A 85 3.03 5.21 1.56
CA ARG A 85 1.83 5.99 1.24
C ARG A 85 0.98 5.21 0.25
N ALA A 86 -0.27 4.96 0.61
CA ALA A 86 -1.24 4.32 -0.28
C ALA A 86 -2.35 5.29 -0.65
N HIS A 87 -2.61 5.41 -1.95
CA HIS A 87 -3.73 6.15 -2.50
C HIS A 87 -4.76 5.16 -3.03
N TRP A 88 -5.99 5.25 -2.53
CA TRP A 88 -7.13 4.57 -3.11
C TRP A 88 -8.16 5.58 -3.54
N TYR A 89 -8.50 5.60 -4.81
CA TYR A 89 -9.38 6.60 -5.39
C TYR A 89 -10.29 5.99 -6.45
N CYS A 90 -11.48 6.59 -6.61
CA CYS A 90 -12.46 6.22 -7.64
C CYS A 90 -12.44 7.17 -8.84
N THR A 91 -11.78 8.32 -8.70
CA THR A 91 -11.61 9.35 -9.73
C THR A 91 -10.33 10.15 -9.45
N THR A 92 -9.72 10.73 -10.48
CA THR A 92 -8.63 11.70 -10.33
C THR A 92 -9.13 13.13 -10.17
N ASP A 93 -10.39 13.38 -10.49
CA ASP A 93 -11.09 14.65 -10.28
C ASP A 93 -11.58 14.74 -8.83
N LEU A 94 -10.77 15.36 -7.96
CA LEU A 94 -10.93 15.36 -6.52
C LEU A 94 -10.96 16.78 -5.93
N GLY A 95 -11.74 16.95 -4.87
CA GLY A 95 -11.77 18.12 -4.00
C GLY A 95 -11.42 17.74 -2.55
N PRO A 96 -10.26 18.17 -2.00
CA PRO A 96 -9.18 18.90 -2.67
C PRO A 96 -8.45 18.05 -3.73
N ALA A 97 -7.82 18.73 -4.69
CA ALA A 97 -7.04 18.06 -5.74
C ALA A 97 -5.80 17.39 -5.14
N TRP A 98 -5.52 16.16 -5.58
CA TRP A 98 -4.34 15.40 -5.20
C TRP A 98 -3.47 15.12 -6.41
N ASP A 99 -2.15 15.23 -6.23
CA ASP A 99 -1.21 14.65 -7.18
C ASP A 99 -1.29 13.11 -7.06
N LEU A 100 -1.79 12.47 -8.12
CA LEU A 100 -2.03 11.04 -8.21
C LEU A 100 -1.22 10.47 -9.38
N ARG A 101 -0.51 9.37 -9.11
CA ARG A 101 0.21 8.62 -10.14
C ARG A 101 -0.67 7.51 -10.73
N PRO A 102 -0.37 7.02 -11.94
CA PRO A 102 -0.98 5.81 -12.47
C PRO A 102 -0.81 4.61 -11.53
N THR A 103 -1.66 3.59 -11.69
CA THR A 103 -1.60 2.36 -10.89
C THR A 103 -0.22 1.71 -10.94
N GLY A 104 0.30 1.38 -9.76
CA GLY A 104 1.63 0.80 -9.62
C GLY A 104 2.23 1.12 -8.26
N TRP A 105 3.55 0.94 -8.18
CA TRP A 105 4.36 1.33 -7.04
C TRP A 105 5.39 2.36 -7.48
N HIS A 106 5.59 3.36 -6.63
CA HIS A 106 6.68 4.30 -6.77
C HIS A 106 7.58 4.19 -5.54
N VAL A 107 8.86 3.93 -5.77
CA VAL A 107 9.85 3.73 -4.72
C VAL A 107 10.95 4.74 -4.91
N THR A 108 11.20 5.52 -3.86
CA THR A 108 12.33 6.45 -3.78
C THR A 108 13.24 6.02 -2.65
N VAL A 109 14.54 6.11 -2.87
CA VAL A 109 15.56 5.88 -1.85
C VAL A 109 16.50 7.08 -1.91
N ASP A 110 16.59 7.79 -0.79
CA ASP A 110 17.56 8.85 -0.58
C ASP A 110 18.85 8.26 0.03
N GLY A 111 20.02 8.77 -0.36
CA GLY A 111 21.31 8.28 0.14
C GLY A 111 22.47 8.61 -0.77
N ASP A 112 23.55 7.85 -0.64
CA ASP A 112 24.76 7.92 -1.49
C ASP A 112 24.60 7.15 -2.82
N ALA A 113 23.62 6.26 -2.89
CA ALA A 113 23.14 5.60 -4.11
C ALA A 113 21.63 5.85 -4.28
N PRO A 114 21.20 7.06 -4.68
CA PRO A 114 19.79 7.40 -4.76
C PRO A 114 19.08 6.58 -5.85
N LEU A 115 17.84 6.19 -5.58
CA LEU A 115 16.99 5.46 -6.51
C LEU A 115 15.65 6.18 -6.69
N ASP A 116 15.18 6.23 -7.93
CA ASP A 116 13.83 6.64 -8.30
C ASP A 116 13.27 5.58 -9.26
N VAL A 117 12.30 4.80 -8.77
CA VAL A 117 11.77 3.62 -9.47
C VAL A 117 10.25 3.70 -9.58
N ASP A 118 9.75 3.68 -10.82
CA ASP A 118 8.33 3.54 -11.13
C ASP A 118 8.00 2.14 -11.68
N ILE A 119 7.25 1.37 -10.89
CA ILE A 119 6.74 0.05 -11.24
C ILE A 119 5.28 0.20 -11.66
N ARG A 120 5.01 0.22 -12.97
CA ARG A 120 3.66 0.41 -13.49
C ARG A 120 2.91 -0.91 -13.64
N PHE A 121 1.61 -0.90 -13.36
CA PHE A 121 0.70 -2.02 -13.61
C PHE A 121 -0.21 -1.68 -14.79
N PRO A 122 0.21 -1.94 -16.04
CA PRO A 122 -0.50 -1.54 -17.25
C PRO A 122 -1.69 -2.45 -17.55
N VAL A 123 -2.57 -2.64 -16.55
CA VAL A 123 -3.81 -3.39 -16.70
C VAL A 123 -4.95 -2.41 -16.97
N PRO A 124 -5.67 -2.55 -18.09
CA PRO A 124 -6.87 -1.76 -18.36
C PRO A 124 -7.90 -1.86 -17.21
N LEU A 125 -8.60 -0.76 -16.92
CA LEU A 125 -9.50 -0.69 -15.76
C LEU A 125 -10.61 -1.75 -15.78
N ASP A 126 -11.13 -2.08 -16.96
CA ASP A 126 -12.15 -3.12 -17.19
C ASP A 126 -11.64 -4.53 -16.84
N ARG A 127 -10.31 -4.75 -16.88
CA ARG A 127 -9.67 -6.01 -16.49
C ARG A 127 -9.05 -5.99 -15.09
N MET A 128 -8.94 -4.81 -14.47
CA MET A 128 -8.26 -4.64 -13.18
C MET A 128 -8.86 -5.52 -12.08
N ALA A 129 -10.18 -5.69 -12.05
CA ALA A 129 -10.86 -6.54 -11.07
C ALA A 129 -10.47 -8.03 -11.19
N ALA A 130 -10.18 -8.50 -12.41
CA ALA A 130 -9.75 -9.88 -12.64
C ALA A 130 -8.26 -10.08 -12.37
N THR A 131 -7.42 -9.05 -12.55
CA THR A 131 -5.95 -9.18 -12.43
C THR A 131 -5.41 -8.78 -11.06
N SER A 132 -5.93 -7.72 -10.45
CA SER A 132 -5.36 -7.17 -9.20
C SER A 132 -5.35 -8.13 -8.00
N PRO A 133 -6.30 -9.07 -7.82
CA PRO A 133 -6.19 -10.06 -6.74
C PRO A 133 -4.93 -10.93 -6.83
N SER A 134 -4.46 -11.20 -8.05
CA SER A 134 -3.24 -11.98 -8.28
C SER A 134 -1.99 -11.31 -7.72
N TYR A 135 -1.93 -9.97 -7.61
CA TYR A 135 -0.78 -9.27 -7.03
C TYR A 135 -0.53 -9.65 -5.57
N THR A 136 -1.57 -10.04 -4.84
CA THR A 136 -1.44 -10.54 -3.47
C THR A 136 -1.32 -12.06 -3.44
N ALA A 137 -2.18 -12.75 -4.20
CA ALA A 137 -2.23 -14.22 -4.18
C ALA A 137 -0.92 -14.87 -4.69
N ASN A 138 -0.30 -14.32 -5.72
CA ASN A 138 0.91 -14.89 -6.31
C ASN A 138 2.06 -14.96 -5.31
N CYS A 139 2.25 -13.93 -4.48
CA CYS A 139 3.30 -13.94 -3.46
C CYS A 139 3.10 -15.09 -2.46
N ALA A 140 1.86 -15.32 -2.01
CA ALA A 140 1.54 -16.39 -1.08
C ALA A 140 1.72 -17.77 -1.71
N VAL A 141 1.21 -17.98 -2.93
CA VAL A 141 1.33 -19.27 -3.64
C VAL A 141 2.78 -19.60 -3.96
N ASN A 142 3.55 -18.65 -4.48
CA ASN A 142 4.96 -18.85 -4.80
C ASN A 142 5.81 -19.09 -3.55
N ALA A 143 5.37 -18.65 -2.35
CA ALA A 143 6.07 -18.88 -1.09
C ALA A 143 5.93 -20.32 -0.55
N VAL A 144 4.88 -21.05 -0.94
CA VAL A 144 4.56 -22.39 -0.40
C VAL A 144 5.76 -23.35 -0.35
N PRO A 145 6.50 -23.60 -1.45
CA PRO A 145 7.63 -24.55 -1.41
C PRO A 145 8.73 -24.10 -0.44
N PHE A 146 8.98 -22.80 -0.33
CA PHE A 146 10.01 -22.25 0.57
C PHE A 146 9.60 -22.37 2.03
N VAL A 147 8.32 -22.13 2.34
CA VAL A 147 7.78 -22.28 3.70
C VAL A 147 7.80 -23.76 4.11
N CYS A 148 7.40 -24.68 3.22
CA CYS A 148 7.44 -26.12 3.50
C CYS A 148 8.85 -26.65 3.76
N ALA A 149 9.87 -26.07 3.12
CA ALA A 149 11.27 -26.46 3.30
C ALA A 149 11.96 -25.76 4.49
N ALA A 150 11.34 -24.73 5.08
CA ALA A 150 11.93 -23.96 6.16
C ALA A 150 11.96 -24.74 7.49
N PRO A 151 12.94 -24.49 8.39
CA PRO A 151 12.92 -25.07 9.73
C PRO A 151 11.68 -24.61 10.52
N PRO A 152 11.16 -25.41 11.47
CA PRO A 152 9.98 -25.06 12.25
C PRO A 152 10.07 -23.72 13.01
N GLY A 153 8.96 -23.00 13.08
CA GLY A 153 8.83 -21.73 13.81
C GLY A 153 8.22 -20.62 12.96
N ILE A 154 8.05 -19.43 13.54
CA ILE A 154 7.64 -18.24 12.80
C ILE A 154 8.82 -17.81 11.93
N ARG A 155 8.56 -17.61 10.64
CA ARG A 155 9.52 -17.13 9.64
C ARG A 155 8.97 -15.89 8.95
N THR A 156 9.85 -14.97 8.65
CA THR A 156 9.59 -13.78 7.84
C THR A 156 10.10 -14.01 6.42
N THR A 157 9.77 -13.11 5.49
CA THR A 157 10.33 -13.17 4.14
C THR A 157 11.84 -12.97 4.11
N ALA A 158 12.44 -12.36 5.14
CA ALA A 158 13.88 -12.19 5.27
C ALA A 158 14.60 -13.48 5.70
N ASP A 159 13.88 -14.42 6.33
CA ASP A 159 14.42 -15.72 6.75
C ASP A 159 14.38 -16.78 5.64
N LEU A 160 13.71 -16.46 4.52
CA LEU A 160 13.51 -17.36 3.40
C LEU A 160 14.40 -16.96 2.20
N PRO A 161 14.73 -17.90 1.31
CA PRO A 161 15.34 -17.56 0.03
C PRO A 161 14.45 -16.61 -0.79
N GLN A 162 15.04 -15.96 -1.80
CA GLN A 162 14.29 -15.10 -2.72
C GLN A 162 13.15 -15.88 -3.37
N ILE A 163 11.91 -15.45 -3.11
CA ILE A 163 10.71 -16.03 -3.71
C ILE A 163 10.60 -15.52 -5.14
N VAL A 164 10.69 -16.44 -6.10
CA VAL A 164 10.51 -16.17 -7.53
C VAL A 164 9.27 -16.87 -8.05
N ALA A 165 8.69 -16.35 -9.13
CA ALA A 165 7.52 -16.95 -9.75
C ALA A 165 7.88 -18.32 -10.36
N ALA A 166 7.05 -19.33 -10.08
CA ALA A 166 7.11 -20.61 -10.79
C ALA A 166 6.38 -20.46 -12.13
N LEU A 167 7.12 -20.29 -13.23
CA LEU A 167 6.57 -20.05 -14.56
C LEU A 167 6.15 -21.34 -15.30
N GLY A 168 6.29 -22.50 -14.66
CA GLY A 168 6.15 -23.81 -15.29
C GLY A 168 7.39 -24.20 -16.12
N PRO A 169 7.43 -25.42 -16.69
CA PRO A 169 8.48 -25.78 -17.64
C PRO A 169 8.41 -24.87 -18.87
N SER A 170 9.60 -24.43 -19.32
CA SER A 170 9.78 -23.70 -20.58
C SER A 170 9.58 -24.60 -21.80
#